data_AF-A0A8S3VI65-F1
#
_entry.id   AF-A0A8S3VI65-F1
#
_cell.length_a   1.000
_cell.length_b   1.000
_cell.length_c   1.000
_cell.angle_alpha   90.00
_cell.angle_beta   90.00
_cell.angle_gamma   90.00
#
_symmetry.space_group_name_H-M   'P 1'
#
loop_
_entity.id
_entity.type
_entity.pdbx_description
1 polymer ?
#
loop_
_entity_poly.entity_id
_entity_poly.type
_entity_poly.pdbx_seq_one_letter_code
_entity_poly.pdbx_strand_id
1 'polypeptide(L)'
;MSAAIKKLTGFTMVLDTIMKCPKLTVLDISTLENVPTYVTIDIEEFQKSCPKLKVLRMGNNRYKGTPKTDEEVEKSAGFPDLEEFNIPDLSGRHTMHNTIVYDVFNRILHKSFKLKVLDIRGRCNESYAVLETIPAADLESLHVGLSSMSYDDPYMGLFLKWRQSLKTIDLSWVQNVELAIQELTSGPSLPLEKIQLTGSNIEYKDLRTLLKKCPKLNYVQLESCRNLVRGIKRLYKDEDINVLKEKIKNLGNI
;
A
#
# COMPACT_ATOMS: atom_id res chain seq x y z
N MET A 1 22.90 6.30 -4.46
CA MET A 1 22.64 7.75 -4.50
C MET A 1 21.17 7.96 -4.22
N SER A 2 20.79 8.92 -3.37
CA SER A 2 19.40 9.22 -3.02
C SER A 2 19.04 10.61 -3.52
N ALA A 3 17.87 10.74 -4.16
CA ALA A 3 17.34 12.01 -4.63
C ALA A 3 15.90 12.19 -4.10
N ALA A 4 15.59 13.38 -3.59
CA ALA A 4 14.25 13.78 -3.18
C ALA A 4 13.95 15.16 -3.77
N ILE A 5 12.84 15.30 -4.50
CA ILE A 5 12.52 16.53 -5.20
C ILE A 5 11.10 16.96 -4.86
N LYS A 6 10.97 18.16 -4.29
CA LYS A 6 9.71 18.69 -3.75
C LYS A 6 9.19 19.93 -4.47
N LYS A 7 9.99 20.54 -5.36
CA LYS A 7 9.61 21.75 -6.11
C LYS A 7 10.21 21.70 -7.50
N LEU A 8 9.38 21.77 -8.54
CA LEU A 8 9.82 21.77 -9.92
C LEU A 8 8.90 22.59 -10.83
N THR A 9 9.40 23.69 -11.36
CA THR A 9 9.04 24.17 -12.70
C THR A 9 9.89 23.38 -13.71
N GLY A 10 9.27 22.63 -14.63
CA GLY A 10 9.99 21.84 -15.64
C GLY A 10 10.29 20.39 -15.24
N PHE A 11 9.31 19.69 -14.66
CA PHE A 11 9.43 18.31 -14.17
C PHE A 11 10.06 17.32 -15.17
N THR A 12 9.74 17.44 -16.46
CA THR A 12 10.30 16.61 -17.54
C THR A 12 11.83 16.71 -17.61
N MET A 13 12.39 17.92 -17.56
CA MET A 13 13.84 18.14 -17.66
C MET A 13 14.63 17.53 -16.50
N VAL A 14 14.04 17.54 -15.30
CA VAL A 14 14.68 16.92 -14.13
C VAL A 14 14.56 15.41 -14.16
N LEU A 15 13.43 14.85 -14.62
CA LEU A 15 13.32 13.41 -14.83
C LEU A 15 14.35 12.92 -15.86
N ASP A 16 14.52 13.64 -16.97
CA ASP A 16 15.52 13.32 -17.98
C ASP A 16 16.95 13.36 -17.43
N THR A 17 17.20 14.22 -16.45
CA THR A 17 18.50 14.28 -15.76
C THR A 17 18.67 13.12 -14.78
N ILE A 18 17.62 12.75 -14.05
CA ILE A 18 17.63 11.60 -13.13
C ILE A 18 17.81 10.30 -13.90
N MET A 19 17.19 10.16 -15.07
CA MET A 19 17.33 9.02 -15.97
C MET A 19 18.78 8.82 -16.48
N LYS A 20 19.68 9.77 -16.24
CA LYS A 20 21.12 9.60 -16.50
C LYS A 20 21.90 9.00 -15.32
N CYS A 21 21.21 8.59 -14.24
CA CYS A 21 21.83 8.10 -13.01
C CYS A 21 21.68 6.57 -12.82
N PRO A 22 22.53 5.72 -13.44
CA PRO A 22 22.41 4.25 -13.38
C PRO A 22 22.66 3.64 -12.00
N LYS A 23 23.18 4.43 -11.05
CA LYS A 23 23.43 4.04 -9.64
C LYS A 23 22.39 4.61 -8.67
N LEU A 24 21.30 5.18 -9.19
CA LEU A 24 20.21 5.66 -8.37
C LEU A 24 19.54 4.49 -7.65
N THR A 25 19.41 4.59 -6.33
CA THR A 25 18.82 3.55 -5.48
C THR A 25 17.56 4.03 -4.77
N VAL A 26 17.39 5.34 -4.62
CA VAL A 26 16.23 5.94 -3.96
C VAL A 26 15.80 7.16 -4.78
N LEU A 27 14.53 7.18 -5.19
CA LEU A 27 13.90 8.31 -5.85
C LEU A 27 12.59 8.65 -5.15
N ASP A 28 12.46 9.92 -4.72
CA ASP A 28 11.21 10.47 -4.23
C ASP A 28 10.78 11.68 -5.08
N ILE A 29 9.68 11.48 -5.81
CA ILE A 29 8.99 12.46 -6.64
C ILE A 29 7.55 12.66 -6.16
N SER A 30 7.31 12.51 -4.85
CA SER A 30 6.00 12.74 -4.24
C SER A 30 5.69 14.23 -4.09
N THR A 31 4.40 14.59 -4.13
CA THR A 31 3.90 15.95 -3.82
C THR A 31 4.58 17.02 -4.68
N LEU A 32 4.49 16.88 -6.00
CA LEU A 32 5.11 17.83 -6.92
C LEU A 32 4.20 19.05 -7.02
N GLU A 33 4.76 20.23 -6.84
CA GLU A 33 4.06 21.49 -7.05
C GLU A 33 4.07 21.87 -8.53
N ASN A 34 3.02 22.54 -9.00
CA ASN A 34 2.91 23.10 -10.37
C ASN A 34 3.04 22.08 -11.51
N VAL A 35 2.63 20.83 -11.29
CA VAL A 35 2.55 19.81 -12.35
C VAL A 35 1.20 19.86 -13.09
N PRO A 36 1.16 19.48 -14.38
CA PRO A 36 -0.10 19.26 -15.08
C PRO A 36 -0.96 18.21 -14.37
N THR A 37 -2.24 18.11 -14.78
CA THR A 37 -3.18 17.11 -14.24
C THR A 37 -2.62 15.68 -14.23
N TYR A 38 -1.76 15.36 -15.21
CA TYR A 38 -1.01 14.11 -15.27
C TYR A 38 0.46 14.38 -15.56
N VAL A 39 1.29 13.55 -14.96
CA VAL A 39 2.72 13.47 -15.18
C VAL A 39 3.00 12.28 -16.10
N THR A 40 3.43 12.54 -17.33
CA THR A 40 3.78 11.48 -18.28
C THR A 40 5.21 10.99 -18.04
N ILE A 41 5.40 9.67 -17.98
CA ILE A 41 6.71 9.03 -17.78
C ILE A 41 6.85 7.87 -18.77
N ASP A 42 8.01 7.77 -19.45
CA ASP A 42 8.37 6.54 -20.16
C ASP A 42 8.95 5.55 -19.15
N ILE A 43 8.13 4.59 -18.73
CA ILE A 43 8.46 3.69 -17.62
C ILE A 43 9.58 2.72 -18.05
N GLU A 44 9.57 2.23 -19.28
CA GLU A 44 10.57 1.27 -19.77
C GLU A 44 11.93 1.95 -19.96
N GLU A 45 11.95 3.20 -20.42
CA GLU A 45 13.18 3.97 -20.45
C GLU A 45 13.68 4.27 -19.04
N PHE A 46 12.78 4.57 -18.11
CA PHE A 46 13.13 4.77 -16.71
C PHE A 46 13.72 3.49 -16.07
N GLN A 47 13.15 2.32 -16.35
CA GLN A 47 13.69 1.03 -15.91
C GLN A 47 15.12 0.78 -16.42
N LYS A 48 15.38 1.05 -17.72
CA LYS A 48 16.73 0.91 -18.31
C LYS A 48 17.72 1.89 -17.70
N SER A 49 17.26 3.11 -17.47
CA SER A 49 18.03 4.24 -16.96
C SER A 49 18.43 4.10 -15.50
N CYS A 50 17.55 3.52 -14.67
CA CYS A 50 17.71 3.40 -13.22
C CYS A 50 17.53 1.95 -12.74
N PRO A 51 18.36 0.99 -13.20
CA PRO A 51 18.13 -0.44 -12.97
C PRO A 51 18.37 -0.88 -11.52
N LYS A 52 19.05 -0.06 -10.71
CA LYS A 52 19.40 -0.34 -9.30
C LYS A 52 18.44 0.29 -8.30
N LEU A 53 17.28 0.75 -8.76
CA LEU A 53 16.30 1.43 -7.93
C LEU A 53 15.71 0.46 -6.89
N LYS A 54 15.83 0.84 -5.61
CA LYS A 54 15.31 0.09 -4.46
C LYS A 54 14.10 0.75 -3.85
N VAL A 55 14.04 2.08 -3.87
CA VAL A 55 12.94 2.85 -3.29
C VAL A 55 12.42 3.84 -4.32
N LEU A 56 11.13 3.75 -4.61
CA LEU A 56 10.43 4.67 -5.51
C LEU A 56 9.19 5.22 -4.82
N ARG A 57 9.16 6.53 -4.63
CA ARG A 57 8.03 7.25 -4.02
C ARG A 57 7.45 8.25 -5.00
N MET A 58 6.16 8.11 -5.24
CA MET A 58 5.37 8.78 -6.26
C MET A 58 4.04 9.27 -5.67
N GLY A 59 3.97 9.57 -4.37
CA GLY A 59 2.72 9.96 -3.71
C GLY A 59 2.15 11.29 -4.19
N ASN A 60 0.83 11.47 -4.06
CA ASN A 60 0.08 12.72 -4.24
C ASN A 60 0.18 13.41 -5.61
N ASN A 61 0.65 12.70 -6.65
CA ASN A 61 0.59 13.15 -8.04
C ASN A 61 -0.15 12.10 -8.89
N ARG A 62 -0.57 12.45 -10.10
CA ARG A 62 -1.15 11.49 -11.05
C ARG A 62 -0.13 11.21 -12.13
N TYR A 63 0.18 9.94 -12.36
CA TYR A 63 1.13 9.51 -13.36
C TYR A 63 0.43 8.80 -14.49
N LYS A 64 0.98 8.92 -15.69
CA LYS A 64 0.56 8.18 -16.88
C LYS A 64 1.81 7.66 -17.59
N GLY A 65 1.84 6.37 -17.90
CA GLY A 65 2.89 5.82 -18.74
C GLY A 65 2.78 6.33 -20.18
N THR A 66 3.91 6.47 -20.88
CA THR A 66 3.88 6.59 -22.35
C THR A 66 3.25 5.33 -22.95
N PRO A 67 2.53 5.41 -24.08
CA PRO A 67 1.96 4.22 -24.71
C PRO A 67 3.04 3.20 -25.07
N LYS A 68 2.78 1.93 -24.75
CA LYS A 68 3.60 0.75 -25.12
C LYS A 68 2.66 -0.41 -25.44
N THR A 69 3.12 -1.35 -26.24
CA THR A 69 2.41 -2.62 -26.46
C THR A 69 2.62 -3.56 -25.25
N ASP A 70 1.73 -4.54 -25.08
CA ASP A 70 1.88 -5.55 -24.03
C ASP A 70 3.20 -6.33 -24.18
N GLU A 71 3.62 -6.59 -25.42
CA GLU A 71 4.89 -7.26 -25.72
C GLU A 71 6.11 -6.41 -25.27
N GLU A 72 6.06 -5.09 -25.48
CA GLU A 72 7.11 -4.17 -25.00
C GLU A 72 7.18 -4.17 -23.47
N VAL A 73 6.02 -4.14 -22.80
CA VAL A 73 5.93 -4.17 -21.33
C VAL A 73 6.47 -5.48 -20.78
N GLU A 74 6.07 -6.63 -21.34
CA GLU A 74 6.51 -7.95 -20.89
C GLU A 74 8.03 -8.15 -21.02
N LYS A 75 8.60 -7.68 -22.14
CA LYS A 75 10.04 -7.73 -22.42
C LYS A 75 10.86 -6.71 -21.63
N SER A 76 10.21 -5.71 -21.04
CA SER A 76 10.89 -4.63 -20.32
C SER A 76 11.69 -5.15 -19.12
N ALA A 77 12.71 -4.40 -18.67
CA ALA A 77 13.58 -4.86 -17.58
C ALA A 77 12.85 -4.88 -16.23
N GLY A 78 11.82 -4.03 -16.06
CA GLY A 78 11.19 -3.77 -14.78
C GLY A 78 12.16 -3.23 -13.73
N PHE A 79 11.78 -3.33 -12.46
CA PHE A 79 12.61 -2.95 -11.32
C PHE A 79 12.89 -4.17 -10.40
N PRO A 80 13.84 -5.05 -10.76
CA PRO A 80 14.10 -6.29 -10.02
C PRO A 80 14.65 -6.09 -8.61
N ASP A 81 15.26 -4.94 -8.35
CA ASP A 81 15.81 -4.58 -7.04
C ASP A 81 14.86 -3.74 -6.18
N LEU A 82 13.63 -3.49 -6.64
CA LEU A 82 12.68 -2.64 -5.91
C LEU A 82 12.23 -3.30 -4.59
N GLU A 83 12.48 -2.60 -3.49
CA GLU A 83 12.16 -3.00 -2.12
C GLU A 83 10.98 -2.17 -1.56
N GLU A 84 10.81 -0.92 -1.98
CA GLU A 84 9.74 -0.03 -1.54
C GLU A 84 9.12 0.72 -2.72
N PHE A 85 7.80 0.63 -2.85
CA PHE A 85 7.01 1.41 -3.80
C PHE A 85 5.83 2.09 -3.14
N ASN A 86 5.79 3.42 -3.23
CA ASN A 86 4.70 4.22 -2.65
C ASN A 86 4.10 5.13 -3.71
N ILE A 87 2.78 5.12 -3.86
CA ILE A 87 2.03 6.03 -4.74
C ILE A 87 0.66 6.40 -4.12
N PRO A 88 0.57 6.76 -2.83
CA PRO A 88 -0.71 7.10 -2.24
C PRO A 88 -1.35 8.35 -2.90
N ASP A 89 -2.67 8.47 -2.85
CA ASP A 89 -3.42 9.72 -3.07
C ASP A 89 -4.12 10.12 -1.77
N LEU A 90 -3.53 11.05 -1.03
CA LEU A 90 -4.12 11.54 0.21
C LEU A 90 -4.85 12.87 0.02
N SER A 91 -5.08 13.29 -1.23
CA SER A 91 -5.67 14.60 -1.51
C SER A 91 -7.17 14.70 -1.23
N GLY A 92 -7.82 13.59 -0.84
CA GLY A 92 -9.27 13.52 -0.58
C GLY A 92 -10.14 13.71 -1.83
N ARG A 93 -9.51 13.92 -3.00
CA ARG A 93 -10.18 14.05 -4.29
C ARG A 93 -10.40 12.65 -4.84
N HIS A 94 -11.48 12.01 -4.39
CA HIS A 94 -11.97 10.74 -4.93
C HIS A 94 -12.40 10.94 -6.39
N THR A 95 -11.45 10.90 -7.32
CA THR A 95 -11.76 11.03 -8.75
C THR A 95 -11.86 9.67 -9.40
N MET A 96 -12.94 9.46 -10.15
CA MET A 96 -13.34 8.22 -10.82
C MET A 96 -12.41 7.75 -11.96
N HIS A 97 -11.20 8.30 -12.12
CA HIS A 97 -10.33 8.01 -13.28
C HIS A 97 -9.14 7.12 -12.88
N ASN A 98 -9.38 5.80 -12.86
CA ASN A 98 -8.47 4.80 -12.27
C ASN A 98 -7.61 4.02 -13.26
N THR A 99 -7.97 3.96 -14.55
CA THR A 99 -7.25 3.14 -15.56
C THR A 99 -5.80 3.57 -15.75
N ILE A 100 -5.53 4.87 -15.64
CA ILE A 100 -4.19 5.45 -15.84
C ILE A 100 -3.23 5.01 -14.73
N VAL A 101 -3.75 4.78 -13.53
CA VAL A 101 -2.96 4.35 -12.38
C VAL A 101 -2.63 2.85 -12.48
N TYR A 102 -3.54 2.02 -13.02
CA TYR A 102 -3.32 0.59 -13.27
C TYR A 102 -2.12 0.32 -14.20
N ASP A 103 -2.03 1.05 -15.32
CA ASP A 103 -0.92 0.92 -16.28
C ASP A 103 0.45 1.16 -15.61
N VAL A 104 0.56 2.26 -14.85
CA VAL A 104 1.78 2.61 -14.12
C VAL A 104 2.13 1.55 -13.08
N PHE A 105 1.13 1.09 -12.32
CA PHE A 105 1.32 0.03 -11.32
C PHE A 105 1.88 -1.25 -11.94
N ASN A 106 1.23 -1.76 -12.99
CA ASN A 106 1.61 -3.01 -13.61
C ASN A 106 3.04 -2.93 -14.17
N ARG A 107 3.36 -1.85 -14.89
CA ARG A 107 4.68 -1.67 -15.51
C ARG A 107 5.80 -1.50 -14.49
N ILE A 108 5.56 -0.86 -13.35
CA ILE A 108 6.56 -0.75 -12.28
C ILE A 108 6.74 -2.09 -11.54
N LEU A 109 5.64 -2.79 -11.23
CA LEU A 109 5.67 -3.90 -10.27
C LEU A 109 5.86 -5.30 -10.88
N HIS A 110 5.64 -5.50 -12.20
CA HIS A 110 5.64 -6.83 -12.82
C HIS A 110 6.93 -7.65 -12.68
N LYS A 111 8.09 -7.02 -12.40
CA LYS A 111 9.37 -7.69 -12.08
C LYS A 111 9.92 -7.31 -10.70
N SER A 112 9.10 -6.77 -9.80
CA SER A 112 9.52 -6.35 -8.46
C SER A 112 9.54 -7.52 -7.45
N PHE A 113 10.47 -8.47 -7.63
CA PHE A 113 10.57 -9.69 -6.81
C PHE A 113 10.97 -9.43 -5.35
N LYS A 114 11.68 -8.33 -5.09
CA LYS A 114 12.22 -7.97 -3.76
C LYS A 114 11.32 -7.03 -2.96
N LEU A 115 10.12 -6.74 -3.44
CA LEU A 115 9.24 -5.74 -2.82
C LEU A 115 8.90 -6.14 -1.38
N LYS A 116 9.15 -5.22 -0.45
CA LYS A 116 8.88 -5.33 0.99
C LYS A 116 7.82 -4.36 1.47
N VAL A 117 7.72 -3.20 0.84
CA VAL A 117 6.79 -2.14 1.25
C VAL A 117 5.99 -1.67 0.04
N LEU A 118 4.67 -1.68 0.19
CA LEU A 118 3.73 -1.17 -0.81
C LEU A 118 2.72 -0.21 -0.16
N ASP A 119 2.72 1.05 -0.59
CA ASP A 119 1.72 2.05 -0.18
C ASP A 119 0.92 2.58 -1.37
N ILE A 120 -0.37 2.24 -1.39
CA ILE A 120 -1.32 2.59 -2.45
C ILE A 120 -2.57 3.25 -1.88
N ARG A 121 -2.48 3.84 -0.68
CA ARG A 121 -3.63 4.45 -0.01
C ARG A 121 -4.35 5.47 -0.89
N GLY A 122 -5.67 5.48 -0.84
CA GLY A 122 -6.49 6.42 -1.61
C GLY A 122 -6.45 6.23 -3.13
N ARG A 123 -5.81 5.17 -3.63
CA ARG A 123 -5.83 4.78 -5.05
C ARG A 123 -6.78 3.61 -5.23
N CYS A 124 -8.06 3.83 -5.56
CA CYS A 124 -8.94 2.72 -5.93
C CYS A 124 -10.24 3.12 -6.65
N ASN A 125 -10.63 2.21 -7.55
CA ASN A 125 -12.00 1.71 -7.70
C ASN A 125 -12.00 0.41 -8.55
N GLU A 126 -10.88 0.03 -9.21
CA GLU A 126 -10.85 -1.09 -10.18
C GLU A 126 -9.52 -1.92 -10.19
N SER A 127 -8.52 -1.57 -9.37
CA SER A 127 -7.10 -1.93 -9.61
C SER A 127 -6.48 -2.80 -8.52
N TYR A 128 -7.17 -3.84 -8.05
CA TYR A 128 -6.58 -4.82 -7.12
C TYR A 128 -6.11 -6.12 -7.80
N ALA A 129 -6.60 -6.42 -9.01
CA ALA A 129 -6.10 -7.53 -9.82
C ALA A 129 -4.58 -7.47 -10.05
N VAL A 130 -4.01 -6.26 -10.17
CA VAL A 130 -2.56 -6.09 -10.30
C VAL A 130 -1.80 -6.55 -9.05
N LEU A 131 -2.41 -6.56 -7.87
CA LEU A 131 -1.73 -7.04 -6.67
C LEU A 131 -1.54 -8.56 -6.67
N GLU A 132 -2.46 -9.29 -7.34
CA GLU A 132 -2.32 -10.72 -7.55
C GLU A 132 -1.12 -11.04 -8.45
N THR A 133 -0.83 -10.17 -9.43
CA THR A 133 0.28 -10.36 -10.38
C THR A 133 1.65 -9.94 -9.84
N ILE A 134 1.72 -9.23 -8.69
CA ILE A 134 3.01 -8.84 -8.09
C ILE A 134 3.84 -10.08 -7.76
N PRO A 135 5.08 -10.21 -8.25
CA PRO A 135 5.85 -11.44 -8.07
C PRO A 135 6.49 -11.58 -6.68
N ALA A 136 6.49 -10.53 -5.86
CA ALA A 136 7.05 -10.58 -4.50
C ALA A 136 6.27 -11.57 -3.61
N ALA A 137 7.00 -12.48 -2.98
CA ALA A 137 6.45 -13.45 -2.02
C ALA A 137 6.43 -12.92 -0.58
N ASP A 138 7.37 -12.04 -0.23
CA ASP A 138 7.65 -11.67 1.16
C ASP A 138 7.39 -10.19 1.45
N LEU A 139 6.18 -9.70 1.16
CA LEU A 139 5.80 -8.33 1.48
C LEU A 139 5.64 -8.14 3.00
N GLU A 140 6.30 -7.12 3.55
CA GLU A 140 6.35 -6.87 5.00
C GLU A 140 5.40 -5.75 5.44
N SER A 141 5.12 -4.78 4.55
CA SER A 141 4.23 -3.65 4.83
C SER A 141 3.29 -3.39 3.67
N LEU A 142 1.98 -3.38 3.96
CA LEU A 142 0.93 -3.12 2.98
C LEU A 142 0.01 -1.99 3.47
N HIS A 143 -0.08 -0.91 2.71
CA HIS A 143 -0.96 0.22 3.02
C HIS A 143 -1.99 0.42 1.92
N VAL A 144 -3.25 0.10 2.23
CA VAL A 144 -4.38 0.15 1.28
C VAL A 144 -5.56 0.97 1.82
N GLY A 145 -5.41 1.63 2.97
CA GLY A 145 -6.42 2.54 3.52
C GLY A 145 -6.87 3.67 2.58
N LEU A 146 -7.97 4.33 2.94
CA LEU A 146 -8.69 5.33 2.12
C LEU A 146 -9.18 4.79 0.78
N SER A 147 -9.20 3.47 0.61
CA SER A 147 -9.74 2.85 -0.57
C SER A 147 -11.24 2.55 -0.42
N SER A 148 -12.04 2.97 -1.41
CA SER A 148 -13.35 2.39 -1.70
C SER A 148 -13.17 0.93 -2.10
N MET A 149 -13.20 0.07 -1.09
CA MET A 149 -13.40 -1.35 -1.33
C MET A 149 -14.88 -1.58 -1.61
N SER A 150 -15.25 -1.90 -2.86
CA SER A 150 -16.62 -2.32 -3.14
C SER A 150 -16.88 -3.68 -2.48
N TYR A 151 -18.12 -3.98 -2.12
CA TYR A 151 -18.51 -5.31 -1.63
C TYR A 151 -18.33 -6.40 -2.69
N ASP A 152 -18.33 -6.00 -3.97
CA ASP A 152 -18.25 -6.88 -5.13
C ASP A 152 -16.80 -7.14 -5.58
N ASP A 153 -15.81 -6.47 -5.01
CA ASP A 153 -14.40 -6.72 -5.30
C ASP A 153 -13.92 -7.95 -4.52
N PRO A 154 -13.52 -9.04 -5.22
CA PRO A 154 -12.93 -10.19 -4.56
C PRO A 154 -11.51 -9.82 -4.13
N TYR A 155 -11.38 -9.24 -2.93
CA TYR A 155 -10.10 -9.20 -2.18
C TYR A 155 -9.56 -10.59 -1.84
N MET A 156 -10.40 -11.62 -2.11
CA MET A 156 -10.21 -13.04 -1.90
C MET A 156 -8.82 -13.51 -2.36
N GLY A 157 -7.86 -13.44 -1.45
CA GLY A 157 -6.51 -14.01 -1.65
C GLY A 157 -5.35 -13.04 -1.52
N LEU A 158 -5.60 -11.72 -1.55
CA LEU A 158 -4.53 -10.73 -1.43
C LEU A 158 -3.78 -10.88 -0.10
N PHE A 159 -4.54 -10.93 1.00
CA PHE A 159 -3.92 -11.05 2.32
C PHE A 159 -3.40 -12.47 2.53
N LEU A 160 -4.04 -13.48 1.94
CA LEU A 160 -3.53 -14.86 1.97
C LEU A 160 -2.13 -14.98 1.37
N LYS A 161 -1.86 -14.29 0.25
CA LYS A 161 -0.57 -14.31 -0.45
C LYS A 161 0.61 -13.90 0.44
N TRP A 162 0.44 -12.84 1.24
CA TRP A 162 1.52 -12.27 2.05
C TRP A 162 1.35 -12.46 3.56
N ARG A 163 0.34 -13.21 4.01
CA ARG A 163 0.03 -13.37 5.45
C ARG A 163 1.23 -13.84 6.30
N GLN A 164 2.17 -14.59 5.72
CA GLN A 164 3.32 -15.14 6.44
C GLN A 164 4.50 -14.16 6.57
N SER A 165 4.45 -13.03 5.85
CA SER A 165 5.52 -12.03 5.82
C SER A 165 5.06 -10.66 6.32
N LEU A 166 3.75 -10.35 6.27
CA LEU A 166 3.18 -9.07 6.70
C LEU A 166 3.40 -8.77 8.19
N LYS A 167 4.15 -7.70 8.45
CA LYS A 167 4.40 -7.14 9.79
C LYS A 167 3.58 -5.88 10.04
N THR A 168 3.27 -5.11 8.99
CA THR A 168 2.52 -3.85 9.09
C THR A 168 1.41 -3.81 8.06
N ILE A 169 0.19 -3.45 8.49
CA ILE A 169 -0.96 -3.27 7.59
C ILE A 169 -1.68 -1.96 7.92
N ASP A 170 -2.02 -1.18 6.90
CA ASP A 170 -2.92 -0.02 7.02
C ASP A 170 -4.22 -0.24 6.24
N LEU A 171 -5.32 -0.43 6.98
CA LEU A 171 -6.69 -0.59 6.51
C LEU A 171 -7.58 0.59 6.97
N SER A 172 -7.00 1.77 7.18
CA SER A 172 -7.75 2.94 7.62
C SER A 172 -8.86 3.28 6.60
N TRP A 173 -10.06 3.58 7.07
CA TRP A 173 -11.22 3.97 6.26
C TRP A 173 -11.73 2.93 5.26
N VAL A 174 -11.30 1.68 5.42
CA VAL A 174 -11.82 0.53 4.68
C VAL A 174 -13.17 0.12 5.26
N GLN A 175 -14.18 -0.10 4.40
CA GLN A 175 -15.56 -0.41 4.79
C GLN A 175 -15.86 -1.91 4.94
N ASN A 176 -14.98 -2.81 4.46
CA ASN A 176 -15.14 -4.28 4.52
C ASN A 176 -13.92 -4.93 5.20
N VAL A 177 -13.48 -4.35 6.31
CA VAL A 177 -12.23 -4.76 6.98
C VAL A 177 -12.29 -6.17 7.54
N GLU A 178 -13.49 -6.69 7.82
CA GLU A 178 -13.73 -8.04 8.32
C GLU A 178 -13.23 -9.12 7.35
N LEU A 179 -13.37 -8.93 6.04
CA LEU A 179 -12.90 -9.89 5.03
C LEU A 179 -11.38 -10.00 5.05
N ALA A 180 -10.69 -8.84 5.09
CA ALA A 180 -9.24 -8.80 5.24
C ALA A 180 -8.77 -9.48 6.52
N ILE A 181 -9.46 -9.24 7.64
CA ILE A 181 -9.14 -9.89 8.92
C ILE A 181 -9.36 -11.40 8.86
N GLN A 182 -10.46 -11.87 8.24
CA GLN A 182 -10.74 -13.30 8.08
C GLN A 182 -9.65 -14.00 7.28
N GLU A 183 -9.21 -13.43 6.16
CA GLU A 183 -8.11 -13.98 5.37
C GLU A 183 -6.80 -14.06 6.16
N LEU A 184 -6.41 -12.93 6.76
CA LEU A 184 -5.21 -12.86 7.58
C LEU A 184 -5.23 -13.94 8.67
N THR A 185 -6.36 -14.10 9.34
CA THR A 185 -6.49 -14.96 10.53
C THR A 185 -6.90 -16.41 10.25
N SER A 186 -7.16 -16.77 8.99
CA SER A 186 -7.58 -18.11 8.55
C SER A 186 -6.56 -19.22 8.87
N GLY A 187 -5.27 -18.90 8.96
CA GLY A 187 -4.20 -19.86 9.17
C GLY A 187 -3.55 -19.84 10.57
N PRO A 188 -2.29 -20.34 10.70
CA PRO A 188 -1.50 -20.25 11.92
C PRO A 188 -1.19 -18.80 12.31
N SER A 189 -0.58 -18.62 13.49
CA SER A 189 -0.22 -17.31 14.02
C SER A 189 0.59 -16.47 13.04
N LEU A 190 0.29 -15.18 12.99
CA LEU A 190 0.89 -14.23 12.05
C LEU A 190 2.06 -13.47 12.68
N PRO A 191 3.04 -13.02 11.88
CA PRO A 191 4.10 -12.15 12.33
C PRO A 191 3.66 -10.68 12.47
N LEU A 192 2.36 -10.38 12.32
CA LEU A 192 1.83 -9.02 12.32
C LEU A 192 2.14 -8.30 13.64
N GLU A 193 2.77 -7.13 13.53
CA GLU A 193 3.20 -6.28 14.63
C GLU A 193 2.36 -4.99 14.73
N LYS A 194 1.96 -4.44 13.57
CA LYS A 194 1.27 -3.14 13.50
C LYS A 194 0.05 -3.20 12.60
N ILE A 195 -1.07 -2.67 13.08
CA ILE A 195 -2.27 -2.50 12.28
C ILE A 195 -2.92 -1.13 12.50
N GLN A 196 -3.27 -0.45 11.40
CA GLN A 196 -4.05 0.78 11.40
C GLN A 196 -5.48 0.46 10.93
N LEU A 197 -6.47 0.75 11.76
CA LEU A 197 -7.89 0.48 11.48
C LEU A 197 -8.73 1.75 11.58
N THR A 198 -8.09 2.93 11.61
CA THR A 198 -8.74 4.23 11.81
C THR A 198 -9.95 4.38 10.90
N GLY A 199 -11.12 4.74 11.44
CA GLY A 199 -12.29 5.02 10.61
C GLY A 199 -12.93 3.82 9.91
N SER A 200 -12.46 2.59 10.17
CA SER A 200 -13.07 1.36 9.66
C SER A 200 -14.36 0.98 10.41
N ASN A 201 -15.03 -0.05 9.90
CA ASN A 201 -16.22 -0.68 10.48
C ASN A 201 -15.90 -1.92 11.34
N ILE A 202 -14.65 -2.11 11.80
CA ILE A 202 -14.25 -3.31 12.55
C ILE A 202 -15.16 -3.61 13.76
N GLU A 203 -15.56 -4.87 13.92
CA GLU A 203 -16.34 -5.37 15.05
C GLU A 203 -15.46 -6.00 16.14
N TYR A 204 -16.04 -6.16 17.35
CA TYR A 204 -15.37 -6.81 18.48
C TYR A 204 -14.92 -8.24 18.20
N LYS A 205 -15.71 -9.01 17.44
CA LYS A 205 -15.41 -10.41 17.11
C LYS A 205 -14.15 -10.52 16.25
N ASP A 206 -13.98 -9.61 15.29
CA ASP A 206 -12.84 -9.58 14.37
C ASP A 206 -11.60 -9.06 15.09
N LEU A 207 -11.75 -8.03 15.92
CA LEU A 207 -10.67 -7.51 16.77
C LEU A 207 -10.18 -8.58 17.76
N ARG A 208 -11.09 -9.35 18.38
CA ARG A 208 -10.75 -10.47 19.26
C ARG A 208 -9.96 -11.55 18.51
N THR A 209 -10.43 -11.91 17.31
CA THR A 209 -9.77 -12.91 16.46
C THR A 209 -8.37 -12.46 16.07
N LEU A 210 -8.22 -11.20 15.65
CA LEU A 210 -6.95 -10.59 15.30
C LEU A 210 -5.95 -10.62 16.47
N LEU A 211 -6.37 -10.17 17.66
CA LEU A 211 -5.52 -10.16 18.87
C LEU A 211 -5.10 -11.56 19.31
N LYS A 212 -5.95 -12.57 19.10
CA LYS A 212 -5.65 -13.97 19.40
C LYS A 212 -4.64 -14.56 18.41
N LYS A 213 -4.78 -14.24 17.12
CA LYS A 213 -4.01 -14.83 16.02
C LYS A 213 -2.68 -14.10 15.76
N CYS A 214 -2.53 -12.86 16.23
CA CYS A 214 -1.35 -12.03 16.03
C CYS A 214 -0.69 -11.71 17.38
N PRO A 215 0.05 -12.65 17.99
CA PRO A 215 0.62 -12.47 19.33
C PRO A 215 1.69 -11.38 19.39
N LYS A 216 2.31 -11.02 18.26
CA LYS A 216 3.34 -9.99 18.14
C LYS A 216 2.81 -8.57 18.00
N LEU A 217 1.48 -8.38 17.95
CA LEU A 217 0.89 -7.04 17.84
C LEU A 217 1.37 -6.15 19.00
N ASN A 218 2.04 -5.07 18.63
CA ASN A 218 2.53 -4.01 19.53
C ASN A 218 1.98 -2.63 19.13
N TYR A 219 1.17 -2.54 18.08
CA TYR A 219 0.57 -1.29 17.63
C TYR A 219 -0.80 -1.57 17.00
N VAL A 220 -1.86 -0.99 17.57
CA VAL A 220 -3.23 -1.08 17.06
C VAL A 220 -3.90 0.29 17.18
N GLN A 221 -4.26 0.89 16.05
CA GLN A 221 -4.98 2.17 16.00
C GLN A 221 -6.46 1.95 15.70
N LEU A 222 -7.33 2.39 16.62
CA LEU A 222 -8.79 2.18 16.58
C LEU A 222 -9.60 3.51 16.61
N GLU A 223 -8.93 4.65 16.40
CA GLU A 223 -9.61 5.94 16.31
C GLU A 223 -10.71 5.92 15.25
N SER A 224 -11.84 6.57 15.54
CA SER A 224 -12.97 6.71 14.61
C SER A 224 -13.62 5.42 14.09
N CYS A 225 -13.30 4.23 14.65
CA CYS A 225 -13.97 2.98 14.28
C CYS A 225 -15.46 3.03 14.65
N ARG A 226 -16.38 2.96 13.68
CA ARG A 226 -17.80 3.27 13.92
C ARG A 226 -18.49 2.25 14.83
N ASN A 227 -18.11 0.97 14.73
CA ASN A 227 -18.75 -0.16 15.42
C ASN A 227 -18.17 -0.44 16.83
N LEU A 228 -17.15 0.31 17.26
CA LEU A 228 -16.59 0.19 18.62
C LEU A 228 -17.20 1.24 19.57
N VAL A 229 -17.11 1.03 20.88
CA VAL A 229 -17.53 2.02 21.89
C VAL A 229 -16.43 3.06 22.13
N ARG A 230 -16.81 4.26 22.57
CA ARG A 230 -15.87 5.39 22.76
C ARG A 230 -14.64 5.02 23.61
N GLY A 231 -14.81 4.26 24.68
CA GLY A 231 -13.71 3.85 25.58
C GLY A 231 -12.67 2.90 24.97
N ILE A 232 -12.90 2.41 23.74
CA ILE A 232 -11.97 1.56 22.99
C ILE A 232 -11.25 2.35 21.89
N LYS A 233 -11.84 3.41 21.33
CA LYS A 233 -11.36 4.12 20.13
C LYS A 233 -10.13 5.00 20.41
N ARG A 234 -8.95 4.39 20.44
CA ARG A 234 -7.67 5.09 20.59
C ARG A 234 -6.53 4.27 20.01
N LEU A 235 -5.35 4.86 19.97
CA LEU A 235 -4.10 4.13 19.79
C LEU A 235 -3.79 3.27 21.02
N TYR A 236 -3.41 2.02 20.78
CA TYR A 236 -2.75 1.13 21.73
C TYR A 236 -1.38 0.78 21.18
N LYS A 237 -0.34 0.93 22.00
CA LYS A 237 1.04 0.68 21.60
C LYS A 237 1.84 0.03 22.72
N ASP A 238 2.73 -0.88 22.38
CA ASP A 238 3.60 -1.60 23.30
C ASP A 238 2.78 -2.27 24.42
N GLU A 239 3.03 -1.95 25.69
CA GLU A 239 2.35 -2.55 26.84
C GLU A 239 0.84 -2.27 26.88
N ASP A 240 0.38 -1.15 26.30
CA ASP A 240 -1.04 -0.77 26.25
C ASP A 240 -1.88 -1.80 25.48
N ILE A 241 -1.26 -2.62 24.61
CA ILE A 241 -1.95 -3.71 23.92
C ILE A 241 -2.57 -4.71 24.92
N ASN A 242 -1.96 -4.91 26.09
CA ASN A 242 -2.53 -5.78 27.11
C ASN A 242 -3.82 -5.20 27.70
N VAL A 243 -3.90 -3.88 27.84
CA VAL A 243 -5.14 -3.19 28.23
C VAL A 243 -6.24 -3.43 27.21
N LEU A 244 -5.91 -3.37 25.91
CA LEU A 244 -6.87 -3.71 24.85
C LEU A 244 -7.33 -5.16 24.96
N LYS A 245 -6.41 -6.11 25.12
CA LYS A 245 -6.73 -7.54 25.27
C LYS A 245 -7.70 -7.79 26.42
N GLU A 246 -7.48 -7.18 27.59
CA GLU A 246 -8.38 -7.33 28.74
C GLU A 246 -9.76 -6.70 28.50
N LYS A 247 -9.82 -5.49 27.92
CA LYS A 247 -11.09 -4.87 27.57
C LYS A 247 -11.90 -5.73 26.58
N ILE A 248 -11.23 -6.28 25.57
CA ILE A 248 -11.89 -7.12 24.55
C ILE A 248 -12.35 -8.47 25.11
N LYS A 249 -11.63 -9.05 26.10
CA LYS A 249 -12.09 -10.26 26.81
C LYS A 249 -13.40 -9.99 27.56
N ASN A 250 -13.46 -8.88 28.31
CA ASN A 250 -14.61 -8.54 29.15
C ASN A 250 -15.87 -8.14 28.35
N LEU A 251 -15.70 -7.58 27.15
CA LEU A 251 -16.80 -7.11 26.30
C LEU A 251 -17.49 -8.20 25.47
N GLY A 252 -16.95 -9.43 25.41
CA GLY A 252 -17.56 -10.53 24.64
C GLY A 252 -18.08 -11.68 25.49
N ASN A 253 -18.56 -11.36 26.70
CA ASN A 253 -19.46 -12.19 27.51
C ASN A 253 -20.89 -11.60 27.53
N ILE A 254 -21.21 -10.73 26.57
CA ILE A 254 -22.54 -10.18 26.31
C ILE A 254 -23.01 -10.71 24.97
#